data_AF-A0AAF0EUZ2-F1
#
_entry.id   AF-A0AAF0EUZ2-F1
#
_cell.length_a   1.000
_cell.length_b   1.000
_cell.length_c   1.000
_cell.angle_alpha   90.00
_cell.angle_beta   90.00
_cell.angle_gamma   90.00
#
_symmetry.space_group_name_H-M   'P 1'
#
loop_
_entity.id
_entity.type
_entity.pdbx_description
1 polymer ?
#
loop_
_entity_poly.entity_id
_entity_poly.type
_entity_poly.pdbx_seq_one_letter_code
_entity_poly.pdbx_strand_id
1 'polypeptide(L)'
;MRGPKPGPEGGVRVPPALPAALRKHQRFLITELRKVSTETHTLHRLWYKNQAQLRHMTWWRRVRPVRQLGCRIATGPLRGSVPRAGSMGSSRGDATESAYVALDDDVQVLGTELLLALAQAYTSLWGEEASTWESLPRFSTPPTHAVKKGPFVRALRRARALKEAVEELERRCRACFVAIEEHLNTPPAPMHAAISMTLMSICAHLAAVAHAMLQGDGNESLARLCSLLASPNKVER
;
A
#
# COMPACT_ATOMS: atom_id res chain seq x y z
N MET A 1 -52.53 24.74 13.25
CA MET A 1 -51.21 25.38 13.32
C MET A 1 -50.14 24.29 13.28
N ARG A 2 -49.40 24.14 12.17
CA ARG A 2 -48.25 23.22 12.09
C ARG A 2 -47.07 23.93 12.76
N GLY A 3 -46.57 23.37 13.85
CA GLY A 3 -45.36 23.87 14.50
C GLY A 3 -44.16 23.84 13.55
N PRO A 4 -43.15 24.70 13.78
CA PRO A 4 -41.94 24.72 12.98
C PRO A 4 -41.21 23.39 13.09
N LYS A 5 -40.91 22.76 11.95
CA LYS A 5 -40.02 21.59 11.89
C LYS A 5 -38.68 21.99 12.51
N PRO A 6 -38.10 21.20 13.42
CA PRO A 6 -36.73 21.42 13.87
C PRO A 6 -35.83 21.36 12.64
N GLY A 7 -35.19 22.48 12.32
CA GLY A 7 -34.12 22.52 11.32
C GLY A 7 -32.99 21.59 11.78
N PRO A 8 -32.24 20.97 10.85
CA PRO A 8 -31.13 20.10 11.21
C PRO A 8 -30.12 20.91 12.03
N GLU A 9 -30.08 20.63 13.33
CA GLU A 9 -29.21 21.29 14.29
C GLU A 9 -27.75 21.13 13.88
N GLY A 10 -27.04 22.26 13.74
CA GLY A 10 -25.58 22.35 13.92
C GLY A 10 -24.68 21.47 13.03
N GLY A 11 -25.20 20.83 11.99
CA GLY A 11 -24.40 19.99 11.10
C GLY A 11 -23.40 20.84 10.33
N VAL A 12 -22.10 20.71 10.65
CA VAL A 12 -21.02 21.34 9.88
C VAL A 12 -21.15 20.89 8.42
N ARG A 13 -21.46 21.85 7.52
CA ARG A 13 -21.64 21.58 6.09
C ARG A 13 -20.36 20.97 5.52
N VAL A 14 -20.52 19.84 4.82
CA VAL A 14 -19.41 19.18 4.11
C VAL A 14 -18.94 20.09 2.97
N PRO A 15 -17.64 20.41 2.87
CA PRO A 15 -17.13 21.15 1.72
C PRO A 15 -17.38 20.36 0.43
N PRO A 16 -17.92 20.98 -0.64
CA PRO A 16 -18.20 20.27 -1.90
C PRO A 16 -16.94 19.68 -2.55
N ALA A 17 -15.76 20.20 -2.21
CA ALA A 17 -14.47 19.71 -2.69
C ALA A 17 -14.01 18.40 -2.01
N LEU A 18 -14.48 18.09 -0.79
CA LEU A 18 -14.00 16.93 -0.03
C LEU A 18 -14.26 15.59 -0.75
N PRO A 19 -15.48 15.28 -1.25
CA PRO A 19 -15.71 14.02 -1.96
C PRO A 19 -14.91 13.91 -3.27
N ALA A 20 -14.67 15.03 -3.95
CA ALA A 20 -13.84 15.05 -5.15
C ALA A 20 -12.37 14.75 -4.80
N ALA A 21 -11.84 15.37 -3.75
CA ALA A 21 -10.48 15.15 -3.26
C ALA A 21 -10.27 13.70 -2.81
N LEU A 22 -11.20 13.11 -2.07
CA LEU A 22 -11.12 11.70 -1.63
C LEU A 22 -11.07 10.74 -2.83
N ARG A 23 -11.90 10.95 -3.85
CA ARG A 23 -11.86 10.14 -5.09
C ARG A 23 -10.54 10.28 -5.83
N LYS A 24 -9.99 11.49 -5.90
CA LYS A 24 -8.70 11.74 -6.55
C LYS A 24 -7.57 10.99 -5.84
N HIS A 25 -7.51 11.08 -4.51
CA HIS A 25 -6.53 10.35 -3.70
C HIS A 25 -6.70 8.84 -3.78
N GLN A 26 -7.94 8.32 -3.80
CA GLN A 26 -8.15 6.88 -3.94
C GLN A 26 -7.63 6.35 -5.27
N ARG A 27 -7.91 7.03 -6.40
CA ARG A 27 -7.41 6.63 -7.72
C ARG A 27 -5.89 6.67 -7.81
N PHE A 28 -5.29 7.71 -7.22
CA PHE A 28 -3.85 7.82 -7.08
C PHE A 28 -3.28 6.62 -6.31
N LEU A 29 -3.83 6.32 -5.12
CA LEU A 29 -3.40 5.20 -4.30
C LEU A 29 -3.54 3.85 -5.01
N ILE A 30 -4.66 3.60 -5.70
CA ILE A 30 -4.85 2.37 -6.48
C ILE A 30 -3.76 2.23 -7.54
N THR A 31 -3.42 3.31 -8.24
CA THR A 31 -2.38 3.31 -9.28
C THR A 31 -1.01 3.00 -8.69
N GLU A 32 -0.61 3.68 -7.62
CA GLU A 32 0.70 3.48 -7.02
C GLU A 32 0.81 2.11 -6.30
N LEU A 33 -0.23 1.67 -5.59
CA LEU A 33 -0.26 0.35 -4.96
C LEU A 33 -0.18 -0.79 -5.99
N ARG A 34 -0.75 -0.61 -7.19
CA ARG A 34 -0.58 -1.57 -8.29
C ARG A 34 0.87 -1.65 -8.74
N LYS A 35 1.56 -0.52 -8.89
CA LYS A 35 3.01 -0.51 -9.22
C LYS A 35 3.83 -1.22 -8.15
N VAL A 36 3.59 -0.93 -6.86
CA VAL A 36 4.25 -1.63 -5.75
C VAL A 36 3.96 -3.13 -5.78
N SER A 37 2.71 -3.52 -6.04
CA SER A 37 2.29 -4.92 -6.15
C SER A 37 3.02 -5.66 -7.26
N THR A 38 3.11 -5.08 -8.46
CA THR A 38 3.80 -5.67 -9.62
C THR A 38 5.27 -5.92 -9.31
N GLU A 39 5.98 -4.91 -8.81
CA GLU A 39 7.40 -5.05 -8.47
C GLU A 39 7.63 -6.03 -7.31
N THR A 40 6.73 -6.05 -6.32
CA THR A 40 6.78 -7.00 -5.21
C THR A 40 6.60 -8.45 -5.68
N HIS A 41 5.71 -8.70 -6.64
CA HIS A 41 5.54 -10.03 -7.23
C HIS A 41 6.79 -10.48 -7.98
N THR A 42 7.39 -9.60 -8.79
CA THR A 42 8.66 -9.87 -9.49
C THR A 42 9.75 -10.18 -8.49
N LEU A 43 9.89 -9.36 -7.44
CA LEU A 43 10.84 -9.56 -6.36
C LEU A 43 10.63 -10.89 -5.63
N HIS A 44 9.37 -11.26 -5.37
CA HIS A 44 9.02 -12.52 -4.72
C HIS A 44 9.44 -13.73 -5.56
N ARG A 45 9.20 -13.70 -6.87
CA ARG A 45 9.63 -14.77 -7.80
C ARG A 45 11.14 -14.91 -7.86
N LEU A 46 11.86 -13.79 -7.95
CA LEU A 46 13.33 -13.78 -7.91
C LEU A 46 13.87 -14.30 -6.58
N TRP A 47 13.27 -13.87 -5.48
CA TRP A 47 13.60 -14.34 -4.14
C TRP A 47 13.43 -15.86 -4.04
N TYR A 48 12.25 -16.37 -4.41
CA TYR A 48 11.93 -17.80 -4.38
C TYR A 48 12.94 -18.64 -5.17
N LYS A 49 13.27 -18.23 -6.41
CA LYS A 49 14.18 -19.00 -7.27
C LYS A 49 15.63 -19.00 -6.77
N ASN A 50 16.10 -17.89 -6.20
CA ASN A 50 17.53 -17.70 -5.92
C ASN A 50 17.90 -17.81 -4.44
N GLN A 51 16.94 -17.90 -3.51
CA GLN A 51 17.20 -17.89 -2.07
C GLN A 51 18.19 -18.97 -1.64
N ALA A 52 18.08 -20.20 -2.16
CA ALA A 52 18.98 -21.29 -1.78
C ALA A 52 20.43 -21.02 -2.19
N GLN A 53 20.65 -20.46 -3.38
CA GLN A 53 21.97 -20.16 -3.92
C GLN A 53 22.61 -18.93 -3.26
N LEU A 54 21.80 -17.90 -2.97
CA LEU A 54 22.30 -16.59 -2.54
C LEU A 54 22.22 -16.36 -1.03
N ARG A 55 21.76 -17.34 -0.22
CA ARG A 55 21.53 -17.18 1.23
C ARG A 55 22.74 -16.66 2.02
N HIS A 56 23.95 -16.94 1.55
CA HIS A 56 25.19 -16.54 2.22
C HIS A 56 25.68 -15.14 1.81
N MET A 57 25.14 -14.58 0.73
CA MET A 57 25.53 -13.26 0.23
C MET A 57 24.99 -12.15 1.15
N THR A 58 25.86 -11.22 1.55
CA THR A 58 25.51 -10.13 2.48
C THR A 58 24.50 -9.16 1.88
N TRP A 59 24.67 -8.79 0.61
CA TRP A 59 23.73 -7.94 -0.14
C TRP A 59 22.35 -8.60 -0.28
N TRP A 60 22.29 -9.93 -0.45
CA TRP A 60 21.01 -10.66 -0.57
C TRP A 60 20.14 -10.53 0.69
N ARG A 61 20.75 -10.46 1.88
CA ARG A 61 20.01 -10.27 3.14
C ARG A 61 19.24 -8.94 3.18
N ARG A 62 19.68 -7.91 2.43
CA ARG A 62 19.03 -6.60 2.35
C ARG A 62 17.75 -6.61 1.51
N VAL A 63 17.60 -7.60 0.63
CA VAL A 63 16.41 -7.77 -0.23
C VAL A 63 15.19 -8.23 0.59
N ARG A 64 15.41 -9.01 1.66
CA ARG A 64 14.32 -9.58 2.48
C ARG A 64 13.41 -8.51 3.10
N PRO A 65 13.91 -7.47 3.80
CA PRO A 65 13.07 -6.40 4.32
C PRO A 65 12.27 -5.67 3.26
N VAL A 66 12.87 -5.38 2.08
CA VAL A 66 12.18 -4.74 0.95
C VAL A 66 10.99 -5.58 0.51
N ARG A 67 11.20 -6.90 0.33
CA ARG A 67 10.13 -7.84 -0.01
C ARG A 67 9.02 -7.87 1.04
N GLN A 68 9.38 -7.95 2.33
CA GLN A 68 8.41 -8.01 3.43
C GLN A 68 7.55 -6.74 3.49
N LEU A 69 8.16 -5.56 3.31
CA LEU A 69 7.45 -4.29 3.27
C LEU A 69 6.54 -4.18 2.04
N GLY A 70 7.04 -4.53 0.85
CA GLY A 70 6.23 -4.59 -0.37
C GLY A 70 5.01 -5.48 -0.21
N CYS A 71 5.19 -6.66 0.39
CA CYS A 71 4.08 -7.56 0.73
C CYS A 71 3.07 -6.90 1.67
N ARG A 72 3.53 -6.33 2.79
CA ARG A 72 2.67 -5.67 3.78
C ARG A 72 1.93 -4.46 3.21
N ILE A 73 2.52 -3.74 2.27
CA ILE A 73 1.92 -2.56 1.66
C ILE A 73 0.85 -2.94 0.63
N ALA A 74 1.14 -3.87 -0.28
CA ALA A 74 0.34 -4.02 -1.51
C ALA A 74 -0.20 -5.42 -1.81
N THR A 75 0.43 -6.51 -1.36
CA THR A 75 0.07 -7.86 -1.85
C THR A 75 -0.43 -8.82 -0.79
N GLY A 76 -0.11 -8.60 0.48
CA GLY A 76 -0.24 -9.61 1.52
C GLY A 76 0.69 -10.81 1.33
N PRO A 77 0.43 -11.92 2.03
CA PRO A 77 1.17 -13.17 1.89
C PRO A 77 1.07 -13.71 0.46
N LEU A 78 2.20 -13.90 -0.21
CA LEU A 78 2.27 -14.42 -1.58
C LEU A 78 2.42 -15.95 -1.65
N ARG A 79 1.95 -16.68 -0.61
CA ARG A 79 1.99 -18.15 -0.59
C ARG A 79 1.19 -18.68 -1.78
N GLY A 80 1.77 -19.62 -2.54
CA GLY A 80 1.11 -20.20 -3.72
C GLY A 80 1.15 -19.35 -5.00
N SER A 81 1.70 -18.12 -4.96
CA SER A 81 1.86 -17.28 -6.17
C SER A 81 2.89 -17.82 -7.18
N VAL A 82 3.73 -18.77 -6.75
CA VAL A 82 4.69 -19.48 -7.60
C VAL A 82 4.26 -20.95 -7.69
N PRO A 83 3.90 -21.45 -8.89
CA PRO A 83 3.56 -22.86 -9.08
C PRO A 83 4.75 -23.74 -8.66
N ARG A 84 4.53 -24.65 -7.71
CA ARG A 84 5.51 -25.68 -7.37
C ARG A 84 5.39 -26.82 -8.39
N ALA A 85 6.48 -27.12 -9.09
CA ALA A 85 6.56 -28.30 -9.93
C ALA A 85 6.26 -29.54 -9.07
N GLY A 86 5.17 -30.27 -9.37
CA GLY A 86 4.71 -31.43 -8.61
C GLY A 86 3.41 -31.25 -7.80
N SER A 87 2.86 -30.04 -7.68
CA SER A 87 1.64 -29.79 -6.88
C SER A 87 0.32 -30.14 -7.58
N MET A 88 0.30 -31.06 -8.56
CA MET A 88 -0.94 -31.52 -9.20
C MET A 88 -1.65 -32.66 -8.46
N GLY A 89 -1.11 -33.16 -7.36
CA GLY A 89 -1.81 -34.17 -6.57
C GLY A 89 -1.07 -34.49 -5.29
N SER A 90 -1.56 -33.94 -4.18
CA SER A 90 -1.55 -34.56 -2.85
C SER A 90 -1.86 -33.48 -1.82
N SER A 91 -3.12 -33.41 -1.42
CA SER A 91 -3.54 -32.87 -0.12
C SER A 91 -3.08 -33.82 0.98
N ARG A 92 -1.77 -33.93 1.19
CA ARG A 92 -1.20 -34.65 2.32
C ARG A 92 -0.26 -33.68 3.03
N GLY A 93 -0.73 -33.20 4.18
CA GLY A 93 0.02 -32.32 5.07
C GLY A 93 1.34 -32.96 5.39
N ASP A 94 2.42 -32.34 4.91
CA ASP A 94 3.76 -32.77 5.21
C ASP A 94 4.50 -31.62 5.87
N ALA A 95 4.92 -31.88 7.10
CA ALA A 95 5.48 -30.97 8.09
C ALA A 95 6.92 -30.56 7.75
N THR A 96 7.23 -30.39 6.47
CA THR A 96 8.39 -29.66 5.97
C THR A 96 7.94 -28.28 5.53
N GLU A 97 7.29 -27.55 6.45
CA GLU A 97 7.08 -26.11 6.40
C GLU A 97 8.44 -25.43 6.59
N SER A 98 9.23 -25.58 5.53
CA SER A 98 10.59 -25.10 5.33
C SER A 98 10.69 -23.63 5.72
N ALA A 99 11.86 -23.25 6.24
CA ALA A 99 12.31 -21.96 6.78
C ALA A 99 12.07 -20.68 5.92
N TYR A 100 11.09 -20.68 5.02
CA TYR A 100 10.32 -19.51 4.66
C TYR A 100 9.70 -18.97 5.94
N VAL A 101 10.26 -17.87 6.45
CA VAL A 101 9.59 -17.12 7.50
C VAL A 101 8.23 -16.71 6.96
N ALA A 102 7.23 -17.47 7.38
CA ALA A 102 5.82 -17.19 7.27
C ALA A 102 5.66 -15.72 7.66
N LEU A 103 5.28 -14.89 6.69
CA LEU A 103 4.46 -13.75 7.07
C LEU A 103 3.22 -14.39 7.68
N ASP A 104 2.92 -13.99 8.92
CA ASP A 104 1.77 -14.46 9.67
C ASP A 104 0.53 -14.39 8.76
N ASP A 105 -0.33 -15.41 8.77
CA ASP A 105 -1.49 -15.43 7.87
C ASP A 105 -2.50 -14.30 8.20
N ASP A 106 -2.29 -13.61 9.32
CA ASP A 106 -3.03 -12.43 9.77
C ASP A 106 -2.42 -11.08 9.32
N VAL A 107 -1.46 -11.09 8.39
CA VAL A 107 -0.82 -9.85 7.90
C VAL A 107 -1.81 -9.00 7.09
N GLN A 108 -2.37 -8.00 7.76
CA GLN A 108 -3.16 -6.92 7.19
C GLN A 108 -2.41 -6.19 6.06
N VAL A 109 -3.02 -6.12 4.87
CA VAL A 109 -2.49 -5.39 3.71
C VAL A 109 -2.85 -3.90 3.82
N LEU A 110 -1.86 -3.08 4.22
CA LEU A 110 -2.09 -1.68 4.59
C LEU A 110 -2.75 -0.86 3.49
N GLY A 111 -2.38 -1.09 2.22
CA GLY A 111 -2.98 -0.42 1.07
C GLY A 111 -4.48 -0.69 0.96
N THR A 112 -4.88 -1.96 0.98
CA THR A 112 -6.28 -2.39 0.91
C THR A 112 -7.09 -1.88 2.10
N GLU A 113 -6.53 -1.92 3.30
CA GLU A 113 -7.19 -1.40 4.50
C GLU A 113 -7.45 0.10 4.42
N LEU A 114 -6.49 0.88 3.92
CA LEU A 114 -6.68 2.30 3.71
C LEU A 114 -7.76 2.56 2.65
N LEU A 115 -7.71 1.86 1.52
CA LEU A 115 -8.71 2.03 0.46
C LEU A 115 -10.12 1.72 0.95
N LEU A 116 -10.30 0.67 1.77
CA LEU A 116 -11.58 0.34 2.39
C LEU A 116 -12.00 1.40 3.40
N ALA A 117 -11.10 1.88 4.25
CA ALA A 117 -11.40 2.93 5.22
C ALA A 117 -11.75 4.27 4.54
N LEU A 118 -11.12 4.58 3.40
CA LEU A 118 -11.48 5.73 2.56
C LEU A 118 -12.87 5.56 1.94
N ALA A 119 -13.21 4.36 1.47
CA ALA A 119 -14.54 4.08 0.95
C ALA A 119 -15.62 4.25 2.03
N GLN A 120 -15.39 3.74 3.23
CA GLN A 120 -16.28 3.94 4.37
C GLN A 120 -16.41 5.42 4.76
N ALA A 121 -15.31 6.17 4.78
CA ALA A 121 -15.35 7.61 5.04
C ALA A 121 -16.15 8.35 3.97
N TYR A 122 -15.96 8.00 2.69
CA TYR A 122 -16.66 8.59 1.56
C TYR A 122 -18.16 8.31 1.58
N THR A 123 -18.59 7.04 1.68
CA THR A 123 -20.02 6.68 1.67
C THR A 123 -20.75 7.17 2.92
N SER A 124 -20.04 7.34 4.05
CA SER A 124 -20.64 7.88 5.27
C SER A 124 -21.21 9.30 5.10
N LEU A 125 -20.74 10.05 4.10
CA LEU A 125 -21.26 11.38 3.74
C LEU A 125 -22.68 11.33 3.15
N TRP A 126 -23.11 10.16 2.66
CA TRP A 126 -24.47 9.88 2.17
C TRP A 126 -25.24 8.92 3.08
N GLY A 127 -24.68 8.54 4.24
CA GLY A 127 -25.33 7.60 5.15
C GLY A 127 -25.30 6.15 4.68
N GLU A 128 -24.50 5.84 3.66
CA GLU A 128 -24.38 4.50 3.08
C GLU A 128 -23.14 3.74 3.59
N GLU A 129 -23.20 2.41 3.48
CA GLU A 129 -22.08 1.52 3.75
C GLU A 129 -21.32 1.20 2.47
N ALA A 130 -19.98 1.20 2.55
CA ALA A 130 -19.14 0.87 1.42
C ALA A 130 -19.14 -0.65 1.17
N SER A 131 -19.55 -1.07 -0.02
CA SER A 131 -19.53 -2.47 -0.45
C SER A 131 -18.17 -2.91 -1.00
N THR A 132 -17.42 -2.00 -1.61
CA THR A 132 -16.11 -2.30 -2.22
C THR A 132 -15.14 -1.13 -2.07
N TRP A 133 -13.84 -1.41 -2.18
CA TRP A 133 -12.77 -0.41 -2.14
C TRP A 133 -12.18 -0.09 -3.53
N GLU A 134 -12.51 -0.88 -4.54
CA GLU A 134 -11.94 -0.78 -5.90
C GLU A 134 -12.38 0.48 -6.63
N SER A 135 -13.60 0.96 -6.36
CA SER A 135 -14.11 2.21 -6.91
C SER A 135 -15.09 2.86 -5.94
N LEU A 136 -15.07 4.19 -5.86
CA LEU A 136 -16.08 4.92 -5.09
C LEU A 136 -17.34 5.15 -5.92
N PRO A 137 -18.53 4.97 -5.34
CA PRO A 137 -19.79 5.21 -6.02
C PRO A 137 -19.89 6.68 -6.47
N ARG A 138 -20.65 6.91 -7.55
CA ARG A 138 -20.94 8.27 -8.04
C ARG A 138 -22.34 8.66 -7.60
N PHE A 139 -22.42 9.50 -6.59
CA PHE A 139 -23.70 10.06 -6.14
C PHE A 139 -24.10 11.24 -7.03
N SER A 140 -25.37 11.26 -7.44
CA SER A 140 -25.98 12.38 -8.18
C SER A 140 -26.36 13.54 -7.25
N THR A 141 -26.57 13.25 -5.97
CA THR A 141 -26.93 14.23 -4.94
C THR A 141 -25.69 14.70 -4.17
N PRO A 142 -25.70 15.96 -3.69
CA PRO A 142 -24.65 16.44 -2.79
C PRO A 142 -24.68 15.64 -1.46
N PRO A 143 -23.58 15.63 -0.69
CA PRO A 143 -23.53 15.01 0.64
C PRO A 143 -24.71 15.43 1.51
N THR A 144 -25.46 14.46 2.00
CA THR A 144 -26.67 14.68 2.81
C THR A 144 -26.39 14.64 4.31
N HIS A 145 -25.30 14.02 4.73
CA HIS A 145 -24.92 13.88 6.13
C HIS A 145 -23.69 14.71 6.49
N ALA A 146 -23.68 15.22 7.73
CA ALA A 146 -22.50 15.83 8.32
C ALA A 146 -21.37 14.79 8.47
N VAL A 147 -20.12 15.27 8.49
CA VAL A 147 -18.94 14.41 8.61
C VAL A 147 -18.97 13.61 9.92
N LYS A 148 -19.12 12.28 9.83
CA LYS A 148 -18.98 11.39 10.98
C LYS A 148 -17.50 11.23 11.32
N LYS A 149 -17.11 11.57 12.56
CA LYS A 149 -15.70 11.51 13.00
C LYS A 149 -15.12 10.10 12.91
N GLY A 150 -15.89 9.06 13.24
CA GLY A 150 -15.42 7.67 13.32
C GLY A 150 -14.75 7.15 12.04
N PRO A 151 -15.44 7.14 10.88
CA PRO A 151 -14.87 6.71 9.61
C PRO A 151 -13.60 7.48 9.21
N PHE A 152 -13.59 8.80 9.39
CA PHE A 152 -12.44 9.65 9.03
C PHE A 152 -11.22 9.41 9.94
N VAL A 153 -11.42 9.23 11.25
CA VAL A 153 -10.34 8.88 12.19
C VAL A 153 -9.75 7.51 11.86
N ARG A 154 -10.58 6.53 11.48
CA ARG A 154 -10.13 5.21 11.02
C ARG A 154 -9.28 5.32 9.76
N ALA A 155 -9.75 6.06 8.75
CA ALA A 155 -9.00 6.32 7.53
C ALA A 155 -7.67 7.03 7.82
N LEU A 156 -7.66 8.03 8.70
CA LEU A 156 -6.45 8.76 9.09
C LEU A 156 -5.41 7.84 9.73
N ARG A 157 -5.84 6.95 10.64
CA ARG A 157 -4.93 5.98 11.28
C ARG A 157 -4.28 5.05 10.25
N ARG A 158 -5.07 4.52 9.32
CA ARG A 158 -4.57 3.65 8.25
C ARG A 158 -3.67 4.42 7.27
N ALA A 159 -3.97 5.68 6.99
CA ALA A 159 -3.15 6.54 6.13
C ALA A 159 -1.77 6.79 6.74
N ARG A 160 -1.69 7.04 8.05
CA ARG A 160 -0.42 7.18 8.78
C ARG A 160 0.39 5.90 8.78
N ALA A 161 -0.25 4.76 9.09
CA ALA A 161 0.42 3.47 9.08
C ALA A 161 0.99 3.12 7.68
N LEU A 162 0.22 3.40 6.62
CA LEU A 162 0.71 3.22 5.25
C LEU A 162 1.87 4.17 4.95
N LYS A 163 1.77 5.45 5.32
CA LYS A 163 2.85 6.45 5.14
C LYS A 163 4.15 5.99 5.79
N GLU A 164 4.11 5.60 7.06
CA GLU A 164 5.28 5.09 7.79
C GLU A 164 5.90 3.87 7.09
N ALA A 165 5.07 2.94 6.62
CA ALA A 165 5.54 1.76 5.89
C ALA A 165 6.18 2.13 4.53
N VAL A 166 5.63 3.12 3.83
CA VAL A 166 6.17 3.61 2.54
C VAL A 166 7.48 4.36 2.73
N GLU A 167 7.62 5.18 3.78
CA GLU A 167 8.88 5.83 4.15
C GLU A 167 9.97 4.78 4.45
N GLU A 168 9.62 3.75 5.21
CA GLU A 168 10.52 2.65 5.49
C GLU A 168 10.86 1.85 4.22
N LEU A 169 9.90 1.61 3.32
CA LEU A 169 10.16 0.96 2.03
C LEU A 169 11.16 1.75 1.18
N GLU A 170 10.96 3.06 1.03
CA GLU A 170 11.88 3.93 0.27
C GLU A 170 13.30 3.83 0.82
N ARG A 171 13.45 4.00 2.14
CA ARG A 171 14.73 3.95 2.83
C ARG A 171 15.42 2.60 2.65
N ARG A 172 14.67 1.49 2.75
CA ARG A 172 15.20 0.13 2.56
C ARG A 172 15.59 -0.15 1.12
N CYS A 173 14.82 0.34 0.15
CA CYS A 173 15.15 0.21 -1.27
C CYS A 173 16.47 0.92 -1.59
N ARG A 174 16.64 2.16 -1.12
CA ARG A 174 17.89 2.92 -1.29
C ARG A 174 19.08 2.21 -0.65
N ALA A 175 18.94 1.75 0.59
CA ALA A 175 20.00 1.00 1.27
C ALA A 175 20.34 -0.33 0.58
N CYS A 176 19.33 -1.03 0.05
CA CYS A 176 19.54 -2.26 -0.71
C CYS A 176 20.23 -1.98 -2.05
N PHE A 177 19.86 -0.89 -2.74
CA PHE A 177 20.51 -0.46 -3.97
C PHE A 177 22.01 -0.24 -3.78
N VAL A 178 22.39 0.57 -2.77
CA VAL A 178 23.80 0.85 -2.46
C VAL A 178 24.58 -0.42 -2.16
N ALA A 179 24.02 -1.33 -1.35
CA ALA A 179 24.68 -2.60 -1.03
C ALA A 179 24.88 -3.52 -2.25
N ILE A 180 23.98 -3.46 -3.25
CA ILE A 180 24.14 -4.23 -4.49
C ILE A 180 25.15 -3.54 -5.42
N GLU A 181 25.14 -2.21 -5.49
CA GLU A 181 26.11 -1.41 -6.24
C GLU A 181 27.54 -1.65 -5.73
N GLU A 182 27.74 -1.67 -4.41
CA GLU A 182 29.02 -2.03 -3.77
C GLU A 182 29.48 -3.44 -4.21
N HIS A 183 28.58 -4.42 -4.22
CA HIS A 183 28.88 -5.78 -4.68
C HIS A 183 29.32 -5.79 -6.15
N LEU A 184 28.64 -5.04 -7.02
CA LEU A 184 28.99 -4.97 -8.44
C LEU A 184 30.33 -4.29 -8.71
N ASN A 185 30.75 -3.36 -7.85
CA ASN A 185 32.00 -2.62 -7.97
C ASN A 185 33.19 -3.29 -7.27
N THR A 186 32.97 -4.38 -6.52
CA THR A 186 34.04 -5.08 -5.78
C THR A 186 34.75 -6.09 -6.70
N PRO A 187 36.09 -6.00 -6.91
CA PRO A 187 36.85 -7.03 -7.62
C PRO A 187 36.97 -8.33 -6.79
N PRO A 188 37.05 -9.53 -7.40
CA PRO A 188 37.00 -9.86 -8.83
C PRO A 188 35.60 -9.75 -9.43
N ALA A 189 35.43 -10.01 -10.73
CA ALA A 189 34.16 -9.83 -11.45
C ALA A 189 32.94 -10.34 -10.64
N PRO A 190 31.89 -9.52 -10.46
CA PRO A 190 30.82 -9.84 -9.53
C PRO A 190 30.04 -11.07 -10.00
N MET A 191 30.03 -12.10 -9.16
CA MET A 191 29.14 -13.24 -9.37
C MET A 191 27.69 -12.78 -9.34
N HIS A 192 26.85 -13.38 -10.19
CA HIS A 192 25.41 -13.10 -10.29
C HIS A 192 25.03 -11.67 -10.72
N ALA A 193 25.90 -10.97 -11.47
CA ALA A 193 25.67 -9.59 -11.93
C ALA A 193 24.28 -9.34 -12.53
N ALA A 194 23.76 -10.25 -13.37
CA ALA A 194 22.43 -10.11 -13.97
C ALA A 194 21.29 -10.04 -12.93
N ILE A 195 21.34 -10.88 -11.88
CA ILE A 195 20.35 -10.88 -10.81
C ILE A 195 20.50 -9.61 -9.97
N SER A 196 21.74 -9.22 -9.67
CA SER A 196 22.05 -7.98 -8.94
C SER A 196 21.50 -6.75 -9.65
N MET A 197 21.76 -6.58 -10.95
CA MET A 197 21.21 -5.48 -11.75
C MET A 197 19.69 -5.48 -11.79
N THR A 198 19.07 -6.66 -11.92
CA THR A 198 17.59 -6.78 -11.88
C THR A 198 17.04 -6.30 -10.54
N LEU A 199 17.68 -6.68 -9.42
CA LEU A 199 17.27 -6.24 -8.09
C LEU A 199 17.49 -4.75 -7.85
N MET A 200 18.57 -4.17 -8.39
CA MET A 200 18.80 -2.73 -8.38
C MET A 200 17.68 -1.99 -9.11
N SER A 201 17.28 -2.47 -10.30
CA SER A 201 16.15 -1.90 -11.05
C SER A 201 14.86 -1.94 -10.24
N ILE A 202 14.54 -3.09 -9.62
CA ILE A 202 13.35 -3.23 -8.76
C ILE A 202 13.42 -2.26 -7.57
N CYS A 203 14.57 -2.18 -6.89
CA CYS A 203 14.74 -1.25 -5.76
C CYS A 203 14.59 0.21 -6.19
N ALA A 204 15.16 0.60 -7.34
CA ALA A 204 15.04 1.94 -7.88
C ALA A 204 13.57 2.29 -8.20
N HIS A 205 12.85 1.38 -8.88
CA HIS A 205 11.42 1.56 -9.16
C HIS A 205 10.58 1.65 -7.90
N LEU A 206 10.75 0.75 -6.94
CA LEU A 206 10.02 0.78 -5.66
C LEU A 206 10.32 2.06 -4.87
N ALA A 207 11.58 2.52 -4.86
CA ALA A 207 11.94 3.79 -4.23
C ALA A 207 11.28 4.98 -4.92
N ALA A 208 11.24 5.00 -6.26
CA ALA A 208 10.59 6.06 -7.03
C ALA A 208 9.08 6.11 -6.79
N VAL A 209 8.41 4.95 -6.77
CA VAL A 209 6.97 4.84 -6.45
C VAL A 209 6.70 5.26 -5.00
N ALA A 210 7.51 4.80 -4.05
CA ALA A 210 7.37 5.21 -2.65
C ALA A 210 7.54 6.72 -2.48
N HIS A 211 8.55 7.30 -3.15
CA HIS A 211 8.77 8.74 -3.17
C HIS A 211 7.57 9.50 -3.76
N ALA A 212 7.02 9.02 -4.89
CA ALA A 212 5.82 9.60 -5.49
C ALA A 212 4.60 9.53 -4.55
N MET A 213 4.41 8.42 -3.82
CA MET A 213 3.34 8.30 -2.82
C MET A 213 3.49 9.30 -1.65
N LEU A 214 4.73 9.65 -1.28
CA LEU A 214 5.03 10.54 -0.16
C LEU A 214 4.94 12.02 -0.53
N GLN A 215 5.54 12.40 -1.67
CA GLN A 215 5.60 13.79 -2.13
C GLN A 215 4.38 14.17 -2.97
N GLY A 216 3.92 13.25 -3.82
CA GLY A 216 2.85 13.48 -4.79
C GLY A 216 3.26 14.37 -5.96
N ASP A 217 2.45 14.37 -7.02
CA ASP A 217 2.56 15.31 -8.14
C ASP A 217 1.82 16.64 -7.84
N GLY A 218 2.07 17.22 -6.67
CA GLY A 218 1.54 18.52 -6.24
C GLY A 218 0.13 18.52 -5.63
N ASN A 219 -0.73 17.55 -5.95
CA ASN A 219 -2.09 17.49 -5.39
C ASN A 219 -2.50 16.18 -4.70
N GLU A 220 -1.79 15.08 -4.95
CA GLU A 220 -2.12 13.77 -4.40
C GLU A 220 -0.90 13.19 -3.69
N SER A 221 -0.90 13.18 -2.36
CA SER A 221 0.13 12.51 -1.57
C SER A 221 -0.43 11.94 -0.30
N LEU A 222 0.28 10.99 0.32
CA LEU A 222 -0.11 10.45 1.63
C LEU A 222 -0.11 11.53 2.72
N ALA A 223 0.83 12.48 2.66
CA ALA A 223 0.87 13.61 3.58
C ALA A 223 -0.38 14.49 3.43
N ARG A 224 -0.74 14.85 2.19
CA ARG A 224 -1.93 15.67 1.92
C ARG A 224 -3.21 14.93 2.28
N LEU A 225 -3.28 13.62 2.03
CA LEU A 225 -4.40 12.79 2.47
C LEU A 225 -4.54 12.79 3.99
N CYS A 226 -3.44 12.67 4.74
CA CYS A 226 -3.48 12.73 6.20
C CYS A 226 -4.02 14.08 6.70
N SER A 227 -3.57 15.20 6.10
CA SER A 227 -4.09 16.53 6.43
C SER A 227 -5.58 16.67 6.09
N LEU A 228 -6.00 16.17 4.93
CA LEU A 228 -7.40 16.15 4.50
C LEU A 228 -8.30 15.37 5.47
N LEU A 229 -7.86 14.19 5.90
CA LEU A 229 -8.60 13.33 6.83
C LEU A 229 -8.60 13.88 8.26
N ALA A 230 -7.55 14.60 8.67
CA ALA A 230 -7.47 15.22 9.99
C ALA A 230 -8.36 16.48 10.10
N SER A 231 -8.58 17.19 9.00
CA SER A 231 -9.38 18.41 8.96
C SER A 231 -10.34 18.43 7.77
N PRO A 232 -11.35 17.54 7.73
CA PRO A 232 -12.25 17.40 6.58
C PRO A 232 -13.11 18.64 6.31
N ASN A 233 -13.20 19.57 7.27
CA ASN A 233 -13.96 20.82 7.14
C ASN A 233 -13.13 21.99 6.56
N LYS A 234 -11.80 21.85 6.46
CA LYS A 234 -10.88 22.92 6.03
C LYS A 234 -10.40 22.74 4.57
N VAL A 235 -11.17 22.09 3.72
CA VAL A 235 -10.77 21.88 2.32
C VAL A 235 -10.85 23.21 1.57
N GLU A 236 -9.71 23.90 1.47
CA GLU A 236 -9.54 25.12 0.68
C GLU A 236 -9.71 24.81 -0.82
N ARG A 237 -10.32 25.75 -1.55
CA ARG A 237 -10.67 25.62 -2.97
C ARG A 237 -9.46 25.79 -3.87
#